data_AF-A0A8B8C4I3-F1
#
_entry.id   AF-A0A8B8C4I3-F1
#
_cell.length_a   1.000
_cell.length_b   1.000
_cell.length_c   1.000
_cell.angle_alpha   90.00
_cell.angle_beta   90.00
_cell.angle_gamma   90.00
#
_symmetry.space_group_name_H-M   'P 1'
#
loop_
_entity.id
_entity.type
_entity.pdbx_description
1 polymer ?
#
loop_
_entity_poly.entity_id
_entity_poly.type
_entity_poly.pdbx_seq_one_letter_code
_entity_poly.pdbx_strand_id
1 'polypeptide(L)'
;MALEIDIHLISFVIICTCLLHDCVHSQYKVSLSSVSEFVNQGDDYVAHCTIPGMSGYDYMYKLSVQWVHNDKQLTNICEIHNSDFTYKYSCDLISLMGNFSYELTISNIQIEDAGILESEVLVKNLENGTWIRNDPVAKLSVPIIIREPIKSMLFTFDSSIEESLTQDNNEKPYRINVPPGNYSPSCTVNGSIPLADVTIMMGDTQMPGIIGKDNNEGSQYVANETEFRDKTQTNIKCTSEVPGLPNSKMERTFQIDVQRESNGSNKPLPFFRDIFTSFVYLYAVHVLRKSEME
;
A
#
# COMPACT_ATOMS: atom_id res chain seq x y z
N MET A 1 64.53 15.76 4.86
CA MET A 1 63.15 16.18 5.13
C MET A 1 62.29 15.52 4.08
N ALA A 2 61.79 14.31 4.35
CA ALA A 2 60.91 13.60 3.45
C ALA A 2 59.49 14.07 3.74
N LEU A 3 58.82 14.62 2.74
CA LEU A 3 57.43 15.04 2.82
C LEU A 3 56.58 13.77 2.76
N GLU A 4 56.12 13.30 3.91
CA GLU A 4 55.22 12.17 4.03
C GLU A 4 53.83 12.66 3.65
N ILE A 5 53.49 12.55 2.37
CA ILE A 5 52.15 12.89 1.87
C ILE A 5 51.23 11.75 2.27
N ASP A 6 50.33 12.05 3.20
CA ASP A 6 49.35 11.11 3.74
C ASP A 6 48.39 10.64 2.63
N ILE A 7 48.50 9.34 2.30
CA ILE A 7 47.69 8.67 1.28
C ILE A 7 46.20 8.76 1.62
N HIS A 8 45.85 8.86 2.91
CA HIS A 8 44.46 9.04 3.33
C HIS A 8 43.91 10.42 2.97
N LEU A 9 44.75 11.46 2.97
CA LEU A 9 44.35 12.81 2.58
C LEU A 9 44.08 12.88 1.07
N ILE A 10 44.93 12.23 0.24
CA ILE A 10 44.71 12.12 -1.20
C ILE A 10 43.43 11.33 -1.50
N SER A 11 43.21 10.21 -0.80
CA SER A 11 42.02 9.38 -1.00
C SER A 11 40.74 10.11 -0.59
N PHE A 12 40.78 10.91 0.48
CA PHE A 12 39.62 11.70 0.93
C PHE A 12 39.30 12.84 -0.05
N VAL A 13 40.32 13.50 -0.60
CA VAL A 13 40.14 14.55 -1.62
C VAL A 13 39.56 13.96 -2.90
N ILE A 14 40.06 12.80 -3.36
CA ILE A 14 39.53 12.12 -4.57
C ILE A 14 38.08 11.69 -4.36
N ILE A 15 37.75 11.07 -3.22
CA ILE A 15 36.38 10.66 -2.89
C ILE A 15 35.45 11.87 -2.79
N CYS A 16 35.87 12.97 -2.17
CA CYS A 16 35.09 14.21 -2.15
C CYS A 16 34.93 14.84 -3.53
N THR A 17 35.95 14.84 -4.40
CA THR A 17 35.81 15.35 -5.76
C THR A 17 34.90 14.47 -6.63
N CYS A 18 34.92 13.14 -6.44
CA CYS A 18 34.00 12.22 -7.10
C CYS A 18 32.55 12.39 -6.61
N LEU A 19 32.35 12.54 -5.29
CA LEU A 19 31.03 12.77 -4.70
C LEU A 19 30.46 14.17 -5.03
N LEU A 20 31.32 15.16 -5.29
CA LEU A 20 30.91 16.51 -5.66
C LEU A 20 30.76 16.72 -7.18
N HIS A 21 31.35 15.87 -8.03
CA HIS A 21 31.22 16.00 -9.50
C HIS A 21 29.90 15.44 -10.06
N ASP A 22 29.21 14.57 -9.33
CA ASP A 22 27.94 14.00 -9.80
C ASP A 22 26.69 14.73 -9.29
N CYS A 23 26.84 15.84 -8.57
CA CYS A 23 25.71 16.73 -8.31
C CYS A 23 25.59 17.79 -9.42
N VAL A 24 25.48 17.34 -10.67
CA VAL A 24 24.99 18.21 -11.75
C VAL A 24 23.53 18.50 -11.42
N HIS A 25 23.28 19.62 -10.72
CA HIS A 25 21.95 20.20 -10.65
C HIS A 25 21.51 20.50 -12.08
N SER A 26 20.69 19.62 -12.63
CA SER A 26 20.03 19.85 -13.90
C SER A 26 19.33 21.20 -13.87
N GLN A 27 19.54 22.01 -14.91
CA GLN A 27 18.86 23.31 -15.04
C GLN A 27 17.33 23.15 -15.22
N TYR A 28 16.88 21.93 -15.52
CA TYR A 28 15.48 21.60 -15.76
C TYR A 28 14.83 21.10 -14.47
N LYS A 29 13.80 21.81 -14.02
CA LYS A 29 12.89 21.27 -12.99
C LYS A 29 11.94 20.31 -13.69
N VAL A 30 11.94 19.05 -13.30
CA VAL A 30 11.04 18.03 -13.83
C VAL A 30 10.17 17.52 -12.68
N SER A 31 8.89 17.32 -12.95
CA SER A 31 7.95 16.67 -12.03
C SER A 31 7.24 15.53 -12.74
N LEU A 32 7.13 14.40 -12.04
CA LEU A 32 6.42 13.22 -12.50
C LEU A 32 5.27 12.93 -11.53
N SER A 33 4.08 12.71 -12.05
CA SER A 33 2.89 12.39 -11.25
C SER A 33 1.96 11.45 -12.00
N SER A 34 1.34 10.50 -11.29
CA SER A 34 0.23 9.71 -11.80
C SER A 34 -1.11 10.36 -11.45
N VAL A 35 -2.14 10.07 -12.25
CA VAL A 35 -3.52 10.54 -11.98
C VAL A 35 -4.12 9.86 -10.74
N SER A 36 -3.73 8.61 -10.49
CA SER A 36 -4.13 7.86 -9.30
C SER A 36 -2.95 7.13 -8.68
N GLU A 37 -3.01 6.95 -7.36
CA GLU A 37 -2.06 6.11 -6.61
C GLU A 37 -2.33 4.61 -6.85
N PHE A 38 -3.62 4.26 -6.97
CA PHE A 38 -4.08 2.89 -7.25
C PHE A 38 -5.01 2.87 -8.46
N VAL A 39 -4.96 1.79 -9.24
CA VAL A 39 -5.78 1.60 -10.45
C VAL A 39 -6.46 0.22 -10.43
N ASN A 40 -7.68 0.09 -10.97
CA ASN A 40 -8.32 -1.22 -11.09
C ASN A 40 -7.81 -1.94 -12.33
N GLN A 41 -7.78 -3.27 -12.27
CA GLN A 41 -7.55 -4.08 -13.46
C GLN A 41 -8.60 -3.76 -14.54
N GLY A 42 -8.14 -3.55 -15.76
CA GLY A 42 -8.98 -3.18 -16.91
C GLY A 42 -9.17 -1.68 -17.12
N ASP A 43 -8.85 -0.85 -16.12
CA ASP A 43 -8.83 0.61 -16.28
C ASP A 43 -7.54 1.08 -16.98
N ASP A 44 -7.54 2.33 -17.42
CA ASP A 44 -6.35 3.00 -17.97
C ASP A 44 -5.53 3.64 -16.85
N TYR A 45 -4.20 3.53 -16.91
CA TYR A 45 -3.28 4.24 -16.03
C TYR A 45 -2.64 5.41 -16.76
N VAL A 46 -2.65 6.59 -16.14
CA VAL A 46 -2.17 7.83 -16.75
C VAL A 46 -1.11 8.48 -15.86
N ALA A 47 0.02 8.85 -16.46
CA ALA A 47 1.09 9.58 -15.81
C ALA A 47 1.55 10.79 -16.64
N HIS A 48 2.00 11.83 -15.94
CA HIS A 48 2.41 13.10 -16.51
C HIS A 48 3.85 13.42 -16.13
N CYS A 49 4.70 13.58 -17.14
CA CYS A 49 6.03 14.18 -16.99
C CYS A 49 5.97 15.65 -17.40
N THR A 50 5.91 16.54 -16.41
CA THR A 50 5.81 17.99 -16.58
C THR A 50 7.17 18.66 -16.36
N ILE A 51 7.53 19.58 -17.25
CA ILE A 51 8.78 20.36 -17.18
C ILE A 51 8.40 21.85 -17.19
N PRO A 52 8.16 22.46 -16.02
CA PRO A 52 7.66 23.83 -15.93
C PRO A 52 8.61 24.87 -16.52
N GLY A 53 8.04 25.97 -17.01
CA GLY A 53 8.79 27.19 -17.36
C GLY A 53 9.51 27.17 -18.72
N MET A 54 9.17 26.23 -19.60
CA MET A 54 9.71 26.20 -20.96
C MET A 54 8.69 26.61 -22.01
N SER A 55 9.19 27.21 -23.11
CA SER A 55 8.36 27.52 -24.27
C SER A 55 8.00 26.25 -25.05
N GLY A 56 6.89 26.26 -25.79
CA GLY A 56 6.51 25.13 -26.65
C GLY A 56 7.57 24.77 -27.70
N TYR A 57 8.39 25.74 -28.12
CA TYR A 57 9.53 25.51 -29.01
C TYR A 57 10.63 24.68 -28.34
N ASP A 58 10.97 24.98 -27.08
CA ASP A 58 11.98 24.23 -26.33
C ASP A 58 11.53 22.78 -26.08
N TYR A 59 10.24 22.55 -25.86
CA TYR A 59 9.65 21.22 -25.72
C TYR A 59 9.81 20.36 -26.97
N MET A 60 9.50 20.90 -28.15
CA MET A 60 9.57 20.12 -29.39
C MET A 60 11.01 19.86 -29.84
N TYR A 61 11.89 20.84 -29.68
CA TYR A 61 13.21 20.82 -30.34
C TYR A 61 14.38 20.60 -29.39
N LYS A 62 14.34 21.05 -28.12
CA LYS A 62 15.50 20.92 -27.22
C LYS A 62 15.45 19.70 -26.32
N LEU A 63 14.26 19.18 -26.02
CA LEU A 63 14.11 18.04 -25.13
C LEU A 63 13.55 16.81 -25.82
N SER A 64 13.82 15.68 -25.18
CA SER A 64 13.21 14.38 -25.45
C SER A 64 12.75 13.79 -24.13
N VAL A 65 11.59 13.16 -24.11
CA VAL A 65 11.13 12.35 -22.98
C VAL A 65 11.04 10.91 -23.44
N GLN A 66 11.64 10.04 -22.63
CA GLN A 66 11.66 8.60 -22.82
C GLN A 66 10.95 7.95 -21.64
N TRP A 67 10.04 7.03 -21.93
CA TRP A 67 9.34 6.25 -20.92
C TRP A 67 9.95 4.86 -20.80
N VAL A 68 10.16 4.41 -19.56
CA VAL A 68 10.66 3.08 -19.24
C VAL A 68 9.67 2.44 -18.29
N HIS A 69 9.19 1.24 -18.62
CA HIS A 69 8.28 0.49 -17.77
C HIS A 69 8.92 -0.86 -17.44
N ASN A 70 9.14 -1.13 -16.15
CA ASN A 70 9.77 -2.36 -15.67
C ASN A 70 11.08 -2.68 -16.41
N ASP A 71 11.98 -1.68 -16.44
CA ASP A 71 13.29 -1.71 -17.13
C ASP A 71 13.22 -1.87 -18.66
N LYS A 72 12.01 -1.90 -19.24
CA LYS A 72 11.80 -1.97 -20.68
C LYS A 72 11.52 -0.59 -21.23
N GLN A 73 12.40 -0.10 -22.09
CA GLN A 73 12.21 1.15 -22.80
C GLN A 73 11.00 1.07 -23.75
N LEU A 74 10.04 1.97 -23.56
CA LEU A 74 8.84 2.13 -24.37
C LEU A 74 9.12 3.09 -25.53
N THR A 75 10.07 2.74 -26.41
CA THR A 75 10.52 3.55 -27.57
C THR A 75 10.91 5.01 -27.22
N ASN A 76 11.22 5.84 -28.23
CA ASN A 76 11.87 7.14 -28.05
C ASN A 76 10.98 8.24 -28.64
N ILE A 77 10.66 9.28 -27.85
CA ILE A 77 9.65 10.31 -28.14
C ILE A 77 8.26 9.66 -28.16
N CYS A 78 7.16 10.40 -27.98
CA CYS A 78 5.79 9.90 -28.20
C CYS A 78 5.53 9.31 -29.61
N GLU A 79 6.56 9.10 -30.42
CA GLU A 79 6.55 8.26 -31.61
C GLU A 79 6.73 6.80 -31.16
N ILE A 80 5.61 6.15 -30.83
CA ILE A 80 5.59 4.73 -30.49
C ILE A 80 5.94 3.93 -31.77
N HIS A 81 7.23 3.63 -31.96
CA HIS A 81 7.76 3.04 -33.20
C HIS A 81 7.54 1.53 -33.33
N ASN A 82 7.00 0.88 -32.31
CA ASN A 82 6.77 -0.57 -32.32
C ASN A 82 5.27 -0.88 -32.21
N SER A 83 4.76 -1.57 -33.23
CA SER A 83 3.35 -1.96 -33.39
C SER A 83 2.81 -2.83 -32.26
N ASP A 84 3.68 -3.53 -31.53
CA ASP A 84 3.29 -4.33 -30.37
C ASP A 84 2.90 -3.45 -29.17
N PHE A 85 3.41 -2.21 -29.13
CA PHE A 85 3.11 -1.25 -28.06
C PHE A 85 1.98 -0.28 -28.39
N THR A 86 1.67 -0.04 -29.67
CA THR A 86 0.65 0.93 -30.09
C THR A 86 -0.78 0.60 -29.61
N TYR A 87 -1.04 -0.64 -29.19
CA TYR A 87 -2.33 -1.04 -28.62
C TYR A 87 -2.41 -0.89 -27.10
N LYS A 88 -1.26 -0.79 -26.42
CA LYS A 88 -1.16 -0.80 -24.94
C LYS A 88 -0.74 0.56 -24.38
N TYR A 89 0.11 1.28 -25.09
CA TYR A 89 0.68 2.56 -24.65
C TYR A 89 0.24 3.65 -25.63
N SER A 90 -0.11 4.82 -25.10
CA SER A 90 -0.28 6.07 -25.85
C SER A 90 0.56 7.16 -25.18
N CYS A 91 1.10 8.08 -25.96
CA CYS A 91 1.91 9.18 -25.46
C CYS A 91 1.51 10.46 -26.18
N ASP A 92 1.09 11.47 -25.41
CA ASP A 92 0.58 12.72 -25.95
C ASP A 92 1.26 13.93 -25.29
N LEU A 93 1.50 14.98 -26.06
CA LEU A 93 1.98 16.26 -25.54
C LEU A 93 0.77 17.14 -25.22
N ILE A 94 0.53 17.38 -23.94
CA ILE A 94 -0.61 18.16 -23.45
C ILE A 94 -0.14 19.46 -22.77
N SER A 95 -1.08 20.40 -22.58
CA SER A 95 -0.86 21.62 -21.81
C SER A 95 -1.67 21.57 -20.51
N LEU A 96 -0.99 21.48 -19.38
CA LEU A 96 -1.56 21.45 -18.04
C LEU A 96 -1.24 22.75 -17.31
N MET A 97 -2.26 23.53 -16.97
CA MET A 97 -2.13 24.76 -16.18
C MET A 97 -1.08 25.76 -16.73
N GLY A 98 -0.90 25.80 -18.05
CA GLY A 98 0.07 26.68 -18.72
C GLY A 98 1.48 26.12 -18.86
N ASN A 99 1.76 24.91 -18.35
CA ASN A 99 2.97 24.15 -18.62
C ASN A 99 2.67 23.03 -19.63
N PHE A 100 3.64 22.67 -20.47
CA PHE A 100 3.51 21.46 -21.27
C PHE A 100 3.83 20.22 -20.42
N SER A 101 3.26 19.08 -20.79
CA SER A 101 3.51 17.81 -20.14
C SER A 101 3.42 16.68 -21.15
N TYR A 102 4.30 15.69 -21.03
CA TYR A 102 4.12 14.42 -21.72
C TYR A 102 3.21 13.55 -20.88
N GLU A 103 2.05 13.20 -21.43
CA GLU A 103 1.12 12.25 -20.85
C GLU A 103 1.40 10.87 -21.44
N LEU A 104 1.63 9.88 -20.58
CA LEU A 104 1.65 8.48 -20.97
C LEU A 104 0.38 7.81 -20.43
N THR A 105 -0.32 7.13 -21.32
CA THR A 105 -1.49 6.31 -21.00
C THR A 105 -1.16 4.85 -21.25
N ILE A 106 -1.36 3.99 -20.25
CA ILE A 106 -1.27 2.54 -20.34
C ILE A 106 -2.70 1.99 -20.29
N SER A 107 -3.19 1.48 -21.42
CA SER A 107 -4.57 1.05 -21.54
C SER A 107 -4.83 -0.34 -20.96
N ASN A 108 -6.03 -0.57 -20.43
CA ASN A 108 -6.48 -1.90 -19.98
C ASN A 108 -5.46 -2.61 -19.08
N ILE A 109 -5.11 -2.00 -17.95
CA ILE A 109 -4.02 -2.46 -17.07
C ILE A 109 -4.29 -3.86 -16.51
N GLN A 110 -3.26 -4.69 -16.47
CA GLN A 110 -3.30 -6.06 -15.95
C GLN A 110 -2.30 -6.21 -14.81
N ILE A 111 -2.47 -7.22 -13.96
CA ILE A 111 -1.65 -7.43 -12.75
C ILE A 111 -0.14 -7.48 -13.09
N GLU A 112 0.21 -8.05 -14.25
CA GLU A 112 1.57 -8.09 -14.78
C GLU A 112 2.18 -6.74 -15.16
N ASP A 113 1.36 -5.70 -15.31
CA ASP A 113 1.80 -4.32 -15.54
C ASP A 113 2.14 -3.58 -14.22
N ALA A 114 1.92 -4.19 -13.06
CA ALA A 114 2.36 -3.60 -11.81
C ALA A 114 3.89 -3.44 -11.79
N GLY A 115 4.38 -2.39 -11.13
CA GLY A 115 5.80 -2.13 -11.02
C GLY A 115 6.14 -0.65 -11.10
N ILE A 116 7.19 -0.31 -11.83
CA ILE A 116 7.75 1.04 -11.87
C ILE A 116 7.65 1.60 -13.29
N LEU A 117 7.04 2.77 -13.38
CA LEU A 117 7.07 3.61 -14.57
C LEU A 117 8.04 4.77 -14.36
N GLU A 118 9.04 4.87 -15.22
CA GLU A 118 10.05 5.91 -15.18
C GLU A 118 9.93 6.84 -16.38
N SER A 119 10.20 8.12 -16.14
CA SER A 119 10.34 9.14 -17.15
C SER A 119 11.77 9.68 -17.14
N GLU A 120 12.45 9.49 -18.26
CA GLU A 120 13.79 9.98 -18.51
C GLU A 120 13.71 11.20 -19.44
N VAL A 121 14.11 12.36 -18.92
CA VAL A 121 14.20 13.60 -19.68
C VAL A 121 15.62 13.74 -20.20
N LEU A 122 15.75 13.92 -21.51
CA LEU A 122 17.01 14.07 -22.21
C LEU A 122 17.08 15.44 -22.89
N VAL A 123 18.25 16.08 -22.89
CA VAL A 123 18.54 17.26 -23.71
C VAL A 123 19.10 16.81 -25.04
N LYS A 124 18.49 17.27 -26.13
CA LYS A 124 18.98 17.05 -27.49
C LYS A 124 20.10 18.05 -27.77
N ASN A 125 21.34 17.57 -27.89
CA ASN A 125 22.48 18.43 -28.20
C ASN A 125 22.71 18.53 -29.71
N LEU A 126 22.80 19.77 -30.18
CA LEU A 126 23.23 20.14 -31.52
C LEU A 126 24.69 20.63 -31.47
N GLU A 127 25.57 20.01 -32.25
CA GLU A 127 26.88 20.60 -32.56
C GLU A 127 26.94 20.77 -34.08
N ASN A 128 27.34 21.96 -34.54
CA ASN A 128 27.47 22.29 -35.97
C ASN A 128 26.21 21.94 -36.81
N GLY A 129 25.01 22.13 -36.24
CA GLY A 129 23.74 21.87 -36.93
C GLY A 129 23.35 20.40 -37.08
N THR A 130 24.12 19.48 -36.48
CA THR A 130 23.83 18.04 -36.48
C THR A 130 23.43 17.60 -35.06
N TRP A 131 22.42 16.73 -34.94
CA TRP A 131 22.06 16.09 -33.67
C TRP A 131 23.06 14.99 -33.35
N ILE A 132 23.76 15.10 -32.22
CA ILE A 132 24.94 14.24 -31.95
C ILE A 132 24.74 13.36 -30.73
N ARG A 133 24.01 13.85 -29.73
CA ARG A 133 23.77 13.10 -28.50
C ARG A 133 22.56 13.63 -27.74
N ASN A 134 21.86 12.71 -27.08
CA ASN A 134 20.89 13.03 -26.05
C ASN A 134 21.55 12.77 -24.69
N ASP A 135 21.65 13.80 -23.85
CA ASP A 135 22.21 13.66 -22.50
C ASP A 135 21.07 13.63 -21.46
N PRO A 136 21.08 12.66 -20.51
CA PRO A 136 20.05 12.58 -19.49
C PRO A 136 20.18 13.75 -18.51
N VAL A 137 19.06 14.41 -18.24
CA VAL A 137 18.97 15.56 -17.34
C VAL A 137 18.03 15.37 -16.17
N ALA A 138 17.11 14.41 -16.25
CA ALA A 138 16.32 13.97 -15.12
C ALA A 138 15.83 12.54 -15.35
N LYS A 139 15.71 11.79 -14.27
CA LYS A 139 15.06 10.49 -14.23
C LYS A 139 14.19 10.45 -12.99
N LEU A 140 12.89 10.28 -13.17
CA LEU A 140 11.91 10.19 -12.09
C LEU A 140 11.06 8.94 -12.29
N SER A 141 10.51 8.41 -11.20
CA SER A 141 9.71 7.19 -11.22
C SER A 141 8.42 7.34 -10.44
N VAL A 142 7.34 6.72 -10.91
CA VAL A 142 6.09 6.53 -10.19
C VAL A 142 5.73 5.05 -10.17
N PRO A 143 5.18 4.54 -9.05
CA PRO A 143 4.73 3.16 -9.00
C PRO A 143 3.39 3.01 -9.75
N ILE A 144 3.23 1.85 -10.37
CA ILE A 144 1.96 1.34 -10.85
C ILE A 144 1.49 0.32 -9.82
N ILE A 145 0.46 0.68 -9.05
CA ILE A 145 -0.11 -0.18 -8.01
C ILE A 145 -1.53 -0.55 -8.41
N ILE A 146 -1.75 -1.84 -8.63
CA ILE A 146 -3.04 -2.37 -9.07
C ILE A 146 -3.82 -2.84 -7.83
N ARG A 147 -5.11 -2.52 -7.79
CA ARG A 147 -5.96 -2.93 -6.69
C ARG A 147 -6.16 -4.44 -6.69
N GLU A 148 -5.97 -5.05 -5.52
CA GLU A 148 -6.23 -6.47 -5.30
C GLU A 148 -7.42 -6.64 -4.34
N PRO A 149 -8.31 -7.61 -4.61
CA PRO A 149 -9.43 -7.91 -3.74
C PRO A 149 -8.96 -8.58 -2.44
N ILE A 150 -9.86 -8.63 -1.47
CA ILE A 150 -9.67 -9.39 -0.23
C ILE A 150 -9.48 -10.87 -0.56
N LYS A 151 -8.39 -11.48 -0.06
CA LYS A 151 -8.11 -12.92 -0.24
C LYS A 151 -8.71 -13.75 0.88
N SER A 152 -8.70 -13.24 2.10
CA SER A 152 -9.24 -13.94 3.27
C SER A 152 -9.70 -12.99 4.37
N MET A 153 -10.64 -13.47 5.17
CA MET A 153 -11.17 -12.78 6.34
C MET A 153 -11.23 -13.78 7.51
N LEU A 154 -10.62 -13.46 8.63
CA LEU A 154 -10.61 -14.26 9.86
C LEU A 154 -11.42 -13.52 10.92
N PHE A 155 -12.43 -14.20 11.47
CA PHE A 155 -13.19 -13.71 12.61
C PHE A 155 -12.79 -14.48 13.88
N THR A 156 -12.56 -13.74 14.96
CA THR A 156 -12.24 -14.31 16.27
C THR A 156 -13.21 -13.74 17.28
N PHE A 157 -14.05 -14.58 17.90
CA PHE A 157 -14.99 -14.13 18.92
C PHE A 157 -14.36 -14.17 20.33
N ASP A 158 -13.58 -15.21 20.59
CA ASP A 158 -12.73 -15.42 21.77
C ASP A 158 -11.49 -16.18 21.30
N SER A 159 -10.42 -16.16 22.09
CA SER A 159 -9.17 -16.91 21.93
C SER A 159 -9.32 -18.40 21.62
N SER A 160 -10.49 -18.98 21.88
CA SER A 160 -10.80 -20.38 21.63
C SER A 160 -11.58 -20.64 20.32
N ILE A 161 -12.07 -19.59 19.65
CA ILE A 161 -12.97 -19.69 18.50
C ILE A 161 -12.45 -18.79 17.38
N GLU A 162 -11.76 -19.42 16.42
CA GLU A 162 -11.23 -18.79 15.22
C GLU A 162 -11.92 -19.36 13.97
N GLU A 163 -12.46 -18.48 13.14
CA GLU A 163 -13.20 -18.83 11.92
C GLU A 163 -12.56 -18.14 10.71
N SER A 164 -11.83 -18.90 9.89
CA SER A 164 -11.25 -18.40 8.64
C SER A 164 -12.24 -18.51 7.49
N LEU A 165 -12.41 -17.43 6.74
CA LEU A 165 -13.26 -17.34 5.57
C LEU A 165 -12.41 -17.10 4.32
N THR A 166 -12.64 -17.93 3.31
CA THR A 166 -12.06 -17.79 1.97
C THR A 166 -13.21 -17.59 0.99
N GLN A 167 -13.55 -16.34 0.66
CA GLN A 167 -14.52 -15.87 -0.35
C GLN A 167 -15.95 -16.47 -0.38
N ASP A 168 -16.23 -17.57 0.31
CA ASP A 168 -17.47 -18.34 0.24
C ASP A 168 -18.54 -17.71 1.13
N ASN A 169 -19.48 -17.03 0.49
CA ASN A 169 -20.60 -16.38 1.15
C ASN A 169 -21.78 -17.36 1.31
N ASN A 170 -21.68 -18.29 2.25
CA ASN A 170 -22.79 -19.17 2.60
C ASN A 170 -23.95 -18.36 3.24
N GLU A 171 -25.16 -18.41 2.67
CA GLU A 171 -26.31 -17.58 3.11
C GLU A 171 -26.75 -17.78 4.57
N LYS A 172 -26.39 -18.91 5.21
CA LYS A 172 -26.76 -19.17 6.60
C LYS A 172 -25.74 -18.58 7.58
N PRO A 173 -26.20 -17.84 8.62
CA PRO A 173 -25.32 -17.33 9.65
C PRO A 173 -24.66 -18.48 10.40
N TYR A 174 -23.37 -18.36 10.67
CA TYR A 174 -22.64 -19.34 11.46
C TYR A 174 -23.00 -19.18 12.94
N ARG A 175 -23.28 -20.27 13.65
CA ARG A 175 -23.72 -20.22 15.05
C ARG A 175 -22.58 -20.50 16.01
N ILE A 176 -22.38 -19.59 16.96
CA ILE A 176 -21.37 -19.72 18.02
C ILE A 176 -22.10 -19.80 19.35
N ASN A 177 -21.83 -20.86 20.12
CA ASN A 177 -22.39 -21.03 21.46
C ASN A 177 -21.35 -20.65 22.50
N VAL A 178 -21.68 -19.70 23.38
CA VAL A 178 -20.76 -19.21 24.41
C VAL A 178 -21.44 -19.11 25.78
N PRO A 179 -20.68 -19.23 26.89
CA PRO A 179 -21.20 -18.88 28.20
C PRO A 179 -21.40 -17.35 28.31
N PRO A 180 -22.18 -16.89 29.29
CA PRO A 180 -22.34 -15.47 29.58
C PRO A 180 -21.00 -14.86 29.98
N GLY A 181 -20.72 -13.64 29.52
CA GLY A 181 -19.45 -12.99 29.78
C GLY A 181 -19.18 -11.79 28.90
N ASN A 182 -17.99 -11.23 29.05
CA ASN A 182 -17.51 -10.13 28.26
C ASN A 182 -16.59 -10.64 27.15
N TYR A 183 -16.82 -10.17 25.92
CA TYR A 183 -16.06 -10.58 24.75
C TYR A 183 -15.62 -9.38 23.92
N SER A 184 -14.47 -9.50 23.27
CA SER A 184 -13.86 -8.47 22.41
C SER A 184 -13.60 -9.11 21.04
N PRO A 185 -14.64 -9.22 20.19
CA PRO A 185 -14.50 -9.88 18.91
C PRO A 185 -13.58 -9.08 17.99
N SER A 186 -12.80 -9.78 17.17
CA SER A 186 -11.95 -9.17 16.16
C SER A 186 -12.22 -9.75 14.78
N CYS A 187 -11.90 -8.94 13.77
CA CYS A 187 -11.95 -9.35 12.38
C CYS A 187 -10.68 -8.89 11.67
N THR A 188 -10.00 -9.83 11.04
CA THR A 188 -8.72 -9.60 10.35
C THR A 188 -8.90 -9.92 8.88
N VAL A 189 -8.43 -9.04 8.00
CA VAL A 189 -8.60 -9.16 6.55
C VAL A 189 -7.25 -9.04 5.89
N ASN A 190 -6.89 -10.01 5.06
CA ASN A 190 -5.57 -10.12 4.47
C ASN A 190 -5.61 -10.16 2.94
N GLY A 191 -4.54 -9.64 2.34
CA GLY A 191 -4.21 -9.83 0.92
C GLY A 191 -4.88 -8.86 -0.04
N SER A 192 -5.40 -7.73 0.46
CA SER A 192 -5.95 -6.65 -0.37
C SER A 192 -4.92 -5.55 -0.62
N ILE A 193 -5.04 -4.89 -1.77
CA ILE A 193 -4.27 -3.68 -2.10
C ILE A 193 -5.27 -2.62 -2.60
N PRO A 194 -5.35 -1.42 -2.00
CA PRO A 194 -4.80 -1.07 -0.69
C PRO A 194 -5.40 -1.91 0.45
N LEU A 195 -4.96 -1.62 1.68
CA LEU A 195 -5.57 -2.17 2.88
C LEU A 195 -7.09 -1.94 2.88
N ALA A 196 -7.85 -3.01 3.14
CA ALA A 196 -9.30 -2.96 3.18
C ALA A 196 -9.78 -2.24 4.45
N ASP A 197 -10.92 -1.58 4.36
CA ASP A 197 -11.63 -1.06 5.53
C ASP A 197 -12.35 -2.23 6.19
N VAL A 198 -12.22 -2.39 7.51
CA VAL A 198 -12.80 -3.50 8.27
C VAL A 198 -13.63 -2.95 9.41
N THR A 199 -14.84 -3.48 9.57
CA THR A 199 -15.78 -3.09 10.62
C THR A 199 -16.50 -4.31 11.19
N ILE A 200 -16.91 -4.21 12.46
CA ILE A 200 -17.76 -5.18 13.13
C ILE A 200 -19.07 -4.49 13.50
N MET A 201 -20.18 -5.05 13.04
CA MET A 201 -21.54 -4.58 13.34
C MET A 201 -22.20 -5.53 14.32
N MET A 202 -22.93 -5.00 15.29
CA MET A 202 -23.87 -5.76 16.12
C MET A 202 -25.28 -5.29 15.78
N GLY A 203 -26.07 -6.15 15.10
CA GLY A 203 -27.27 -5.71 14.41
C GLY A 203 -26.94 -4.63 13.37
N ASP A 204 -27.56 -3.45 13.51
CA ASP A 204 -27.37 -2.32 12.58
C ASP A 204 -26.34 -1.28 13.06
N THR A 205 -25.74 -1.47 14.24
CA THR A 205 -24.79 -0.53 14.83
C THR A 205 -23.37 -1.06 14.80
N GLN A 206 -22.42 -0.21 14.37
CA GLN A 206 -21.00 -0.53 14.44
C GLN A 206 -20.57 -0.63 15.92
N MET A 207 -19.89 -1.72 16.27
CA MET A 207 -19.28 -1.87 17.58
C MET A 207 -18.08 -0.92 17.69
N PRO A 208 -17.96 -0.12 18.75
CA PRO A 208 -16.77 0.71 18.96
C PRO A 208 -15.54 -0.17 19.11
N GLY A 209 -14.40 0.27 18.60
CA GLY A 209 -13.19 -0.54 18.56
C GLY A 209 -11.98 0.23 18.05
N ILE A 210 -10.89 -0.49 17.86
CA ILE A 210 -9.63 0.02 17.33
C ILE A 210 -9.27 -0.69 16.04
N ILE A 211 -8.68 0.06 15.12
CA ILE A 211 -8.09 -0.49 13.90
C ILE A 211 -6.63 -0.80 14.19
N GLY A 212 -6.29 -2.08 14.16
CA GLY A 212 -4.90 -2.57 14.16
C GLY A 212 -4.42 -2.75 12.73
N LYS A 213 -3.15 -2.41 12.47
CA LYS A 213 -2.44 -2.90 11.30
C LYS A 213 -1.70 -4.15 11.73
N ASP A 214 -2.02 -5.30 11.12
CA ASP A 214 -1.20 -6.49 11.33
C ASP A 214 0.09 -6.34 10.51
N ASN A 215 1.20 -6.85 11.05
CA ASN A 215 2.57 -6.53 10.65
C ASN A 215 3.00 -7.11 9.29
N ASN A 216 2.18 -7.04 8.22
CA ASN A 216 2.66 -6.73 6.86
C ASN A 216 1.63 -6.71 5.72
N GLU A 217 0.39 -7.21 5.83
CA GLU A 217 -0.45 -7.36 4.61
C GLU A 217 -1.97 -7.32 4.87
N GLY A 218 -2.38 -6.87 6.06
CA GLY A 218 -3.77 -6.96 6.49
C GLY A 218 -4.25 -5.86 7.42
N SER A 219 -5.57 -5.66 7.38
CA SER A 219 -6.32 -4.77 8.26
C SER A 219 -7.00 -5.58 9.34
N GLN A 220 -6.86 -5.17 10.60
CA GLN A 220 -7.57 -5.78 11.72
C GLN A 220 -8.48 -4.77 12.41
N TYR A 221 -9.69 -5.16 12.72
CA TYR A 221 -10.59 -4.42 13.60
C TYR A 221 -10.82 -5.21 14.88
N VAL A 222 -10.54 -4.62 16.03
CA VAL A 222 -10.81 -5.23 17.35
C VAL A 222 -11.89 -4.40 18.03
N ALA A 223 -13.07 -5.00 18.25
CA ALA A 223 -14.15 -4.34 18.97
C ALA A 223 -13.85 -4.29 20.46
N ASN A 224 -14.30 -3.23 21.14
CA ASN A 224 -14.21 -3.08 22.57
C ASN A 224 -14.95 -4.22 23.29
N GLU A 225 -14.50 -4.50 24.52
CA GLU A 225 -15.14 -5.47 25.39
C GLU A 225 -16.62 -5.15 25.59
N THR A 226 -17.49 -6.10 25.23
CA THR A 226 -18.95 -5.97 25.26
C THR A 226 -19.55 -7.12 26.06
N GLU A 227 -20.53 -6.83 26.92
CA GLU A 227 -21.22 -7.83 27.76
C GLU A 227 -22.27 -8.60 26.94
N PHE A 228 -22.20 -9.93 26.98
CA PHE A 228 -23.18 -10.85 26.39
C PHE A 228 -23.91 -11.61 27.51
N ARG A 229 -25.22 -11.37 27.62
CA ARG A 229 -26.06 -11.82 28.75
C ARG A 229 -26.76 -13.14 28.46
N ASP A 230 -27.14 -13.87 29.52
CA ASP A 230 -27.88 -15.12 29.42
C ASP A 230 -29.10 -15.02 28.50
N LYS A 231 -29.25 -16.03 27.62
CA LYS A 231 -30.39 -16.19 26.70
C LYS A 231 -30.53 -15.06 25.69
N THR A 232 -29.47 -14.29 25.43
CA THR A 232 -29.44 -13.41 24.27
C THR A 232 -28.97 -14.16 23.04
N GLN A 233 -29.67 -13.91 21.94
CA GLN A 233 -29.24 -14.27 20.60
C GLN A 233 -28.90 -12.97 19.87
N THR A 234 -27.64 -12.83 19.47
CA THR A 234 -27.13 -11.58 18.89
C THR A 234 -26.41 -11.86 17.59
N ASN A 235 -26.73 -11.09 16.56
CA ASN A 235 -26.04 -11.18 15.28
C ASN A 235 -24.88 -10.19 15.25
N ILE A 236 -23.69 -10.69 14.98
CA ILE A 236 -22.48 -9.92 14.76
C ILE A 236 -22.08 -10.11 13.31
N LYS A 237 -21.83 -9.02 12.60
CA LYS A 237 -21.43 -9.05 11.19
C LYS A 237 -20.05 -8.43 11.05
N CYS A 238 -19.07 -9.20 10.59
CA CYS A 238 -17.85 -8.61 10.06
C CYS A 238 -18.09 -8.17 8.62
N THR A 239 -17.74 -6.93 8.31
CA THR A 239 -17.83 -6.36 6.97
C THR A 239 -16.50 -5.74 6.59
N SER A 240 -16.05 -5.98 5.37
CA SER A 240 -14.87 -5.35 4.82
C SER A 240 -15.01 -5.04 3.34
N GLU A 241 -14.34 -3.98 2.90
CA GLU A 241 -14.31 -3.55 1.51
C GLU A 241 -12.97 -2.91 1.16
N VAL A 242 -12.55 -3.03 -0.10
CA VAL A 242 -11.34 -2.37 -0.60
C VAL A 242 -11.76 -1.02 -1.19
N PRO A 243 -11.25 0.11 -0.67
CA PRO A 243 -11.60 1.43 -1.17
C PRO A 243 -11.38 1.55 -2.68
N GLY A 244 -12.39 2.01 -3.41
CA GLY A 244 -12.30 2.25 -4.85
C GLY A 244 -12.24 1.00 -5.76
N LEU A 245 -12.32 -0.22 -5.22
CA LEU A 245 -12.42 -1.45 -6.00
C LEU A 245 -13.89 -1.94 -6.03
N PRO A 246 -14.56 -1.95 -7.21
CA PRO A 246 -15.93 -2.44 -7.33
C PRO A 246 -16.07 -3.92 -6.93
N ASN A 247 -17.20 -4.27 -6.31
CA ASN A 247 -17.51 -5.65 -5.91
C ASN A 247 -16.47 -6.31 -4.98
N SER A 248 -15.67 -5.51 -4.25
CA SER A 248 -14.65 -6.00 -3.31
C SER A 248 -15.19 -6.33 -1.91
N LYS A 249 -16.49 -6.08 -1.68
CA LYS A 249 -17.12 -6.23 -0.37
C LYS A 249 -17.18 -7.69 0.05
N MET A 250 -16.63 -8.00 1.21
CA MET A 250 -16.74 -9.29 1.89
C MET A 250 -17.48 -9.10 3.21
N GLU A 251 -18.46 -9.94 3.49
CA GLU A 251 -19.23 -9.85 4.72
C GLU A 251 -19.64 -11.22 5.25
N ARG A 252 -19.69 -11.35 6.57
CA ARG A 252 -20.10 -12.58 7.24
C ARG A 252 -20.87 -12.27 8.50
N THR A 253 -22.01 -12.93 8.67
CA THR A 253 -22.84 -12.82 9.88
C THR A 253 -22.66 -14.06 10.75
N PHE A 254 -22.33 -13.83 12.00
CA PHE A 254 -22.23 -14.79 13.09
C PHE A 254 -23.39 -14.58 14.06
N GLN A 255 -24.09 -15.66 14.39
CA GLN A 255 -25.16 -15.69 15.38
C GLN A 255 -24.57 -16.22 16.68
N ILE A 256 -24.50 -15.35 17.68
CA ILE A 256 -23.99 -15.67 19.01
C ILE A 256 -25.16 -16.08 19.90
N ASP A 257 -25.15 -17.34 20.34
CA ASP A 257 -26.14 -17.93 21.23
C ASP A 257 -25.53 -18.09 22.64
N VAL A 258 -25.96 -17.25 23.58
CA VAL A 258 -25.46 -17.29 24.97
C VAL A 258 -26.21 -18.35 25.77
N GLN A 259 -25.52 -19.45 26.09
CA GLN A 259 -26.10 -20.56 26.84
C GLN A 259 -26.11 -20.29 28.35
N ARG A 260 -27.13 -20.81 29.03
CA ARG A 260 -27.29 -20.67 30.48
C ARG A 260 -26.18 -21.45 31.20
N GLU A 261 -25.55 -20.87 32.21
CA GLU A 261 -24.69 -21.66 33.11
C GLU A 261 -25.52 -22.83 33.67
N SER A 262 -25.05 -24.06 33.44
CA SER A 262 -25.65 -25.23 34.07
C SER A 262 -25.30 -25.17 35.56
N ASN A 263 -26.25 -24.72 36.38
CA ASN A 263 -26.18 -24.88 37.83
C ASN A 263 -26.07 -26.39 38.16
N GLY A 264 -24.85 -26.89 38.34
CA GLY A 264 -24.64 -28.29 38.69
C GLY A 264 -23.18 -28.72 38.75
N SER A 265 -22.68 -28.82 39.98
CA SER A 265 -21.52 -29.63 40.43
C SER A 265 -20.15 -28.93 40.54
N ASN A 266 -19.83 -28.57 41.79
CA ASN A 266 -18.50 -28.43 42.41
C ASN A 266 -17.29 -28.39 41.45
N LYS A 267 -16.82 -27.17 41.13
CA LYS A 267 -15.43 -26.91 40.74
C LYS A 267 -14.81 -25.91 41.73
N PRO A 268 -13.51 -26.06 42.06
CA PRO A 268 -12.87 -25.30 43.12
C PRO A 268 -12.75 -23.81 42.73
N LEU A 269 -12.83 -22.94 43.74
CA LEU A 269 -12.76 -21.48 43.66
C LEU A 269 -11.66 -20.97 42.69
N PRO A 270 -11.92 -19.87 41.95
CA PRO A 270 -10.94 -19.28 41.03
C PRO A 270 -9.94 -18.42 41.80
N PHE A 271 -9.08 -19.04 42.61
CA PHE A 271 -7.97 -18.32 43.25
C PHE A 271 -6.71 -18.26 42.37
N PHE A 272 -6.74 -18.88 41.18
CA PHE A 272 -5.57 -18.98 40.28
C PHE A 272 -5.61 -18.04 39.06
N ARG A 273 -6.71 -17.32 38.79
CA ARG A 273 -6.81 -16.43 37.62
C ARG A 273 -6.13 -15.07 37.83
N ASP A 274 -5.98 -14.63 39.09
CA ASP A 274 -5.30 -13.37 39.44
C ASP A 274 -3.78 -13.45 39.36
N ILE A 275 -3.20 -14.66 39.38
CA ILE A 275 -1.75 -14.83 39.24
C ILE A 275 -1.34 -14.64 37.77
N PHE A 276 -2.12 -15.15 36.81
CA PHE A 276 -1.77 -15.06 35.39
C PHE A 276 -1.97 -13.68 34.78
N THR A 277 -3.03 -12.95 35.15
CA THR A 277 -3.20 -11.55 34.75
C THR A 277 -2.11 -10.67 35.33
N SER A 278 -1.66 -10.93 36.56
CA SER A 278 -0.51 -10.23 37.16
C SER A 278 0.80 -10.52 36.42
N PHE A 279 1.04 -11.76 35.98
CA PHE A 279 2.24 -12.12 35.23
C PHE A 279 2.27 -11.55 33.81
N VAL A 280 1.14 -11.53 33.10
CA VAL A 280 1.07 -10.93 31.76
C VAL A 280 1.23 -9.40 31.82
N TYR A 281 0.65 -8.75 32.83
CA TYR A 281 0.83 -7.31 33.05
C TYR A 281 2.27 -6.98 33.45
N LEU A 282 2.91 -7.78 34.32
CA LEU A 282 4.33 -7.61 34.67
C LEU A 282 5.26 -7.84 33.48
N TYR A 283 4.95 -8.80 32.60
CA TYR A 283 5.75 -9.06 31.40
C TYR A 283 5.62 -7.91 30.39
N ALA A 284 4.41 -7.40 30.16
CA ALA A 284 4.18 -6.24 29.29
C ALA A 284 4.88 -4.98 29.81
N VAL A 285 4.83 -4.72 31.12
CA VAL A 285 5.52 -3.58 31.74
C VAL A 285 7.05 -3.76 31.70
N HIS A 286 7.57 -4.98 31.83
CA HIS A 286 9.01 -5.22 31.76
C HIS A 286 9.56 -5.08 30.33
N VAL A 287 8.80 -5.49 29.31
CA VAL A 287 9.15 -5.30 27.90
C VAL A 287 9.13 -3.81 27.53
N LEU A 288 8.12 -3.06 27.96
CA LEU A 288 8.02 -1.62 27.70
C LEU A 288 9.11 -0.81 28.43
N ARG A 289 9.51 -1.21 29.64
CA ARG A 289 10.57 -0.53 30.38
C ARG A 289 11.98 -0.81 29.83
N LYS A 290 12.15 -1.90 29.08
CA LYS A 290 13.42 -2.24 28.44
C LYS A 290 13.63 -1.46 27.13
N SER A 291 12.55 -1.07 26.44
CA SER A 291 12.61 -0.22 25.25
C SER A 291 12.82 1.28 25.53
N GLU A 292 12.71 1.71 26.79
CA GLU A 292 12.98 3.11 27.20
C GLU A 292 14.40 3.32 27.75
N MET A 293 15.22 2.26 27.85
CA MET A 293 16.60 2.32 28.37
C MET A 293 17.66 1.88 27.35
N GLU A 294 17.30 1.76 26.07
CA GLU A 294 18.22 1.71 24.92
C GLU A 294 18.08 3.00 24.10
#